data_AF-A0A835T5T6-F1
#
_entry.id   AF-A0A835T5T6-F1
#
_cell.length_a   1.000
_cell.length_b   1.000
_cell.length_c   1.000
_cell.angle_alpha   90.00
_cell.angle_beta   90.00
_cell.angle_gamma   90.00
#
_symmetry.space_group_name_H-M   'P 1'
#
loop_
_entity.id
_entity.type
_entity.pdbx_description
1 polymer ?
#
loop_
_entity_poly.entity_id
_entity_poly.type
_entity_poly.pdbx_seq_one_letter_code
_entity_poly.pdbx_strand_id
1 'polypeptide(L)'
;MASLDFTSLLPASFALGSDQGPSHEGKSGSKRRVRRVQVELHELQEELQRKTQELKTAQEESLRLRQKLKLLETVLPVREQQIRILQAQGHIDSAAAEGCANKASARPAPRLTIQELTHSDSDASSNLLELALSPGDVSTPSVSVDGRQLLQAAPWGAGTSGTNDLSGHGRLFLVPTLFPPPGLPQKAPESADAVLREFTVLWNKTIREAALLLTAHDARPQDPRPAMKLAALRDSTIPLCRAMRMDYPSLMLDVARLNLETGQQEDPPADHWVAVAAGLRLSQQQKAECLGALRLFRERTGPALQERRSLALQMSAALGEVSGGRGGGGGGGGLPQGLRGAARPDVVLELKHVADSLHRSVTAEGQALEIVKDFLGNGVFDVVQMHRCSVLSHPWFPDALSVLSALEELEAQQQQQQQQQQQQQQQ
;
A
#
# COMPACT_ATOMS: atom_id res chain seq x y z
N MET A 1 -11.64 14.35 22.34
CA MET A 1 -12.11 13.14 23.03
C MET A 1 -12.28 13.50 24.49
N ALA A 2 -13.52 13.75 24.92
CA ALA A 2 -13.80 14.07 26.32
C ALA A 2 -13.64 12.79 27.14
N SER A 3 -12.77 12.82 28.15
CA SER A 3 -12.72 11.80 29.20
C SER A 3 -14.07 11.80 29.91
N LEU A 4 -14.91 10.82 29.62
CA LEU A 4 -16.09 10.54 30.42
C LEU A 4 -15.61 9.78 31.67
N ASP A 5 -15.37 10.54 32.74
CA ASP A 5 -15.11 9.99 34.07
C ASP A 5 -16.36 9.23 34.54
N PHE A 6 -16.30 7.91 34.45
CA PHE A 6 -17.38 6.99 34.83
C PHE A 6 -17.50 6.80 36.36
N THR A 7 -16.68 7.51 37.14
CA THR A 7 -16.61 7.40 38.61
C THR A 7 -17.68 8.18 39.35
N SER A 8 -18.52 8.98 38.67
CA SER A 8 -19.51 9.85 39.33
C SER A 8 -20.95 9.33 39.37
N LEU A 9 -21.21 8.08 38.94
CA LEU A 9 -22.55 7.47 38.94
C LEU A 9 -22.69 6.27 39.88
N LEU A 10 -21.98 6.26 41.00
CA LEU A 10 -22.35 5.37 42.11
C LEU A 10 -23.52 6.01 42.87
N PRO A 11 -24.68 5.36 42.97
CA PRO A 11 -25.80 5.88 43.73
C PRO A 11 -25.42 5.94 45.22
N ALA A 12 -25.44 7.16 45.75
CA ALA A 12 -25.48 7.39 47.18
C ALA A 12 -26.70 6.67 47.78
N SER A 13 -26.53 6.14 48.99
CA SER A 13 -27.59 5.76 49.94
C SER A 13 -28.13 4.32 49.85
N PHE A 14 -27.31 3.34 50.22
CA PHE A 14 -27.83 2.17 50.94
C PHE A 14 -27.87 2.52 52.44
N ALA A 15 -28.93 3.21 52.85
CA ALA A 15 -29.22 3.45 54.26
C ALA A 15 -29.67 2.12 54.89
N LEU A 16 -28.75 1.43 55.55
CA LEU A 16 -29.06 0.29 56.42
C LEU A 16 -29.86 0.81 57.62
N GLY A 17 -31.18 0.64 57.54
CA GLY A 17 -32.10 0.84 58.65
C GLY A 17 -31.72 -0.08 59.81
N SER A 18 -31.26 0.53 60.89
CA SER A 18 -31.04 -0.10 62.18
C SER A 18 -32.37 -0.22 62.92
N ASP A 19 -33.07 -1.34 62.72
CA ASP A 19 -34.23 -1.69 63.53
C ASP A 19 -33.83 -2.80 64.53
N GLN A 20 -33.82 -2.45 65.82
CA GLN A 20 -33.48 -3.33 66.92
C GLN A 20 -34.74 -4.06 67.39
N GLY A 21 -34.88 -5.33 67.01
CA GLY A 21 -35.83 -6.27 67.59
C GLY A 21 -35.08 -7.47 68.20
N PRO A 22 -35.26 -7.78 69.50
CA PRO A 22 -34.63 -8.93 70.12
C PRO A 22 -35.55 -10.14 70.04
N SER A 23 -35.19 -11.15 69.23
CA SER A 23 -35.74 -12.49 69.40
C SER A 23 -34.84 -13.56 68.79
N HIS A 24 -34.77 -14.65 69.55
CA HIS A 24 -33.85 -15.76 69.50
C HIS A 24 -33.93 -16.62 68.22
N GLU A 25 -32.86 -17.42 68.04
CA GLU A 25 -32.73 -18.62 67.21
C GLU A 25 -32.53 -18.46 65.70
N GLY A 26 -31.34 -18.91 65.24
CA GLY A 26 -31.03 -19.06 63.82
C GLY A 26 -29.58 -18.78 63.39
N LYS A 27 -28.56 -19.02 64.24
CA LYS A 27 -27.13 -18.71 63.94
C LYS A 27 -26.50 -19.48 62.75
N SER A 28 -27.23 -20.33 62.01
CA SER A 28 -26.68 -21.11 60.89
C SER A 28 -26.95 -20.53 59.48
N GLY A 29 -27.77 -19.48 59.35
CA GLY A 29 -28.19 -18.95 58.03
C GLY A 29 -27.25 -17.94 57.35
N SER A 30 -26.43 -17.20 58.10
CA SER A 30 -25.65 -16.06 57.56
C SER A 30 -24.50 -16.49 56.62
N LYS A 31 -23.80 -17.59 56.95
CA LYS A 31 -22.69 -18.09 56.12
C LYS A 31 -23.14 -18.55 54.72
N ARG A 32 -24.38 -19.01 54.57
CA ARG A 32 -24.94 -19.42 53.27
C ARG A 32 -25.24 -18.21 52.38
N ARG A 33 -25.66 -17.08 52.93
CA ARG A 33 -25.90 -15.84 52.16
C ARG A 33 -24.60 -15.25 51.63
N VAL A 34 -23.56 -15.17 52.46
CA VAL A 34 -22.25 -14.64 52.03
C VAL A 34 -21.65 -15.47 50.89
N ARG A 35 -21.75 -16.81 50.96
CA ARG A 35 -21.27 -17.69 49.87
C ARG A 35 -22.06 -17.48 48.57
N ARG A 36 -23.37 -17.28 48.63
CA ARG A 36 -24.18 -16.98 47.43
C ARG A 36 -23.77 -15.66 46.80
N VAL A 37 -23.65 -14.60 47.59
CA VAL A 37 -23.19 -13.29 47.10
C VAL A 37 -21.78 -13.38 46.52
N GLN A 38 -20.89 -14.18 47.10
CA GLN A 38 -19.54 -14.37 46.59
C GLN A 38 -19.52 -15.11 45.24
N VAL A 39 -20.41 -16.11 45.06
CA VAL A 39 -20.58 -16.80 43.77
C VAL A 39 -21.18 -15.84 42.74
N GLU A 40 -22.23 -15.10 43.09
CA GLU A 40 -22.86 -14.11 42.20
C GLU A 40 -21.87 -13.01 41.78
N LEU A 41 -21.01 -12.53 42.69
CA LEU A 41 -19.97 -11.56 42.36
C LEU A 41 -18.93 -12.14 41.40
N HIS A 42 -18.55 -13.41 41.58
CA HIS A 42 -17.61 -14.08 40.67
C HIS A 42 -18.22 -14.25 39.28
N GLU A 43 -19.47 -14.71 39.20
CA GLU A 43 -20.21 -14.84 37.94
C GLU A 43 -20.34 -13.50 37.21
N LEU A 44 -20.69 -12.43 37.92
CA LEU A 44 -20.77 -11.08 37.34
C LEU A 44 -19.40 -10.56 36.88
N GLN A 45 -18.32 -10.90 37.60
CA GLN A 45 -16.96 -10.53 37.22
C GLN A 45 -16.52 -11.26 35.95
N GLU A 46 -16.82 -12.56 35.84
CA GLU A 46 -16.58 -13.33 34.61
C GLU A 46 -17.40 -12.79 33.44
N GLU A 47 -18.68 -12.44 33.67
CA GLU A 47 -19.54 -11.85 32.63
C GLU A 47 -19.00 -10.49 32.16
N LEU A 48 -18.54 -9.64 33.07
CA LEU A 48 -17.94 -8.34 32.73
C LEU A 48 -16.66 -8.52 31.91
N GLN A 49 -15.79 -9.47 32.29
CA GLN A 49 -14.59 -9.79 31.52
C GLN A 49 -14.94 -10.30 30.12
N ARG A 50 -15.92 -11.20 30.01
CA ARG A 50 -16.39 -11.72 28.72
C ARG A 50 -16.94 -10.59 27.83
N LYS A 51 -17.76 -9.71 28.39
CA LYS A 51 -18.32 -8.55 27.68
C LYS A 51 -17.26 -7.55 27.24
N THR A 52 -16.21 -7.36 28.05
CA THR A 52 -15.07 -6.50 27.69
C THR A 52 -14.31 -7.08 26.51
N GLN A 53 -14.09 -8.39 26.50
CA GLN A 53 -13.45 -9.08 25.38
C GLN A 53 -14.31 -9.04 24.11
N GLU A 54 -15.62 -9.30 24.22
CA GLU A 54 -16.58 -9.16 23.11
C GLU A 54 -16.53 -7.74 22.52
N LEU A 55 -16.55 -6.70 23.36
CA LEU A 55 -16.47 -5.30 22.93
C LEU A 55 -15.16 -4.99 22.21
N LYS A 56 -14.02 -5.49 22.72
CA LYS A 56 -12.71 -5.33 22.09
C LYS A 56 -12.70 -5.95 20.69
N THR A 57 -13.20 -7.19 20.54
CA THR A 57 -13.28 -7.85 19.22
C THR A 57 -14.18 -7.09 18.25
N ALA A 58 -15.31 -6.56 18.71
CA ALA A 58 -16.21 -5.75 17.89
C ALA A 58 -15.58 -4.41 17.46
N GLN A 59 -14.76 -3.79 18.32
CA GLN A 59 -14.02 -2.57 17.97
C GLN A 59 -12.96 -2.83 16.90
N GLU A 60 -12.20 -3.93 17.02
CA GLU A 60 -11.21 -4.36 16.03
C GLU A 60 -11.87 -4.65 14.68
N GLU A 61 -13.02 -5.35 14.68
CA GLU A 61 -13.79 -5.63 13.47
C GLU A 61 -14.36 -4.35 12.85
N SER A 62 -14.92 -3.43 13.66
CA SER A 62 -15.42 -2.14 13.18
C SER A 62 -14.32 -1.32 12.51
N LEU A 63 -13.12 -1.30 13.10
CA LEU A 63 -11.95 -0.61 12.53
C LEU A 63 -11.54 -1.24 11.19
N ARG A 64 -11.46 -2.58 11.12
CA ARG A 64 -11.19 -3.32 9.88
C ARG A 64 -12.21 -3.00 8.78
N LEU A 65 -13.50 -2.99 9.12
CA LEU A 65 -14.57 -2.68 8.17
C LEU A 65 -14.50 -1.23 7.70
N ARG A 66 -14.19 -0.27 8.57
CA ARG A 66 -13.99 1.14 8.16
C ARG A 66 -12.80 1.29 7.21
N GLN A 67 -11.69 0.61 7.46
CA GLN A 67 -10.54 0.60 6.55
C GLN A 67 -10.91 0.00 5.19
N LYS A 68 -11.64 -1.12 5.17
CA LYS A 68 -12.14 -1.73 3.93
C LYS A 68 -13.10 -0.80 3.17
N LEU A 69 -13.98 -0.11 3.89
CA LEU A 69 -14.91 0.85 3.30
C LEU A 69 -14.17 2.04 2.69
N LYS A 70 -13.20 2.62 3.41
CA LYS A 70 -12.33 3.70 2.91
C LYS A 70 -11.58 3.28 1.63
N LEU A 71 -11.14 2.02 1.54
CA LEU A 71 -10.52 1.50 0.33
C LEU A 71 -11.52 1.31 -0.83
N LEU A 72 -12.74 0.87 -0.54
CA LEU A 72 -13.78 0.75 -1.57
C LEU A 72 -14.18 2.13 -2.11
N GLU A 73 -14.26 3.14 -1.25
CA GLU A 73 -14.51 4.52 -1.63
C GLU A 73 -13.43 5.08 -2.58
N THR A 74 -12.18 4.64 -2.45
CA THR A 74 -11.10 5.06 -3.37
C THR A 74 -11.08 4.23 -4.66
N VAL A 75 -11.44 2.94 -4.63
CA VAL A 75 -11.40 2.05 -5.80
C VAL A 75 -12.63 2.18 -6.70
N LEU A 76 -13.81 2.48 -6.15
CA LEU A 76 -15.05 2.58 -6.92
C LEU A 76 -14.97 3.60 -8.07
N PRO A 77 -14.50 4.84 -7.87
CA PRO A 77 -14.36 5.81 -8.95
C PRO A 77 -13.47 5.32 -10.10
N VAL A 78 -12.40 4.58 -9.78
CA VAL A 78 -11.48 4.01 -10.77
C VAL A 78 -12.17 2.94 -11.61
N ARG A 79 -12.94 2.04 -10.98
CA ARG A 79 -13.72 1.02 -11.70
C ARG A 79 -14.81 1.63 -12.56
N GLU A 80 -15.51 2.64 -12.07
CA GLU A 80 -16.53 3.35 -12.86
C GLU A 80 -15.92 4.01 -14.10
N GLN A 81 -14.73 4.60 -13.97
CA GLN A 81 -14.02 5.16 -15.11
C GLN A 81 -13.59 4.08 -16.12
N GLN A 82 -13.10 2.93 -15.66
CA GLN A 82 -12.77 1.80 -16.55
C GLN A 82 -13.99 1.31 -17.32
N ILE A 83 -15.14 1.18 -16.65
CA ILE A 83 -16.41 0.81 -17.30
C ILE A 83 -16.79 1.84 -18.38
N ARG A 84 -16.65 3.14 -18.11
CA ARG A 84 -16.92 4.19 -19.11
C ARG A 84 -15.99 4.09 -20.33
N ILE A 85 -14.71 3.78 -20.13
CA ILE A 85 -13.75 3.60 -21.23
C ILE A 85 -14.15 2.39 -22.09
N LEU A 86 -14.48 1.26 -21.46
CA LEU A 86 -14.91 0.05 -22.17
C LEU A 86 -16.24 0.27 -22.93
N GLN A 87 -17.19 0.99 -22.33
CA GLN A 87 -18.43 1.37 -23.00
C GLN A 87 -18.18 2.29 -24.20
N ALA A 88 -17.28 3.28 -24.07
CA ALA A 88 -16.89 4.15 -25.17
C ALA A 88 -16.22 3.38 -26.32
N GLN A 89 -15.38 2.39 -26.01
CA GLN A 89 -14.76 1.52 -27.02
C GLN A 89 -15.80 0.63 -27.72
N GLY A 90 -16.73 0.02 -26.98
CA GLY A 90 -17.79 -0.80 -27.56
C GLY A 90 -18.70 -0.02 -28.53
N HIS A 91 -18.95 1.28 -28.26
CA HIS A 91 -19.70 2.13 -29.17
C HIS A 91 -18.92 2.45 -30.47
N ILE A 92 -17.60 2.62 -30.39
CA ILE A 92 -16.75 2.85 -31.58
C ILE A 92 -16.72 1.59 -32.45
N ASP A 93 -16.55 0.41 -31.84
CA ASP A 93 -16.52 -0.86 -32.56
C ASP A 93 -17.88 -1.19 -33.20
N SER A 94 -18.98 -0.88 -32.51
CA SER A 94 -20.34 -1.05 -33.06
C SER A 94 -20.62 -0.12 -34.23
N ALA A 95 -20.18 1.15 -34.16
CA ALA A 95 -20.32 2.10 -35.27
C ALA A 95 -19.44 1.71 -36.47
N ALA A 96 -18.25 1.17 -36.24
CA ALA A 96 -17.40 0.65 -37.32
C ALA A 96 -18.00 -0.61 -37.99
N ALA A 97 -18.66 -1.48 -37.22
CA ALA A 97 -19.32 -2.68 -37.73
C ALA A 97 -20.56 -2.34 -38.59
N GLU A 98 -21.38 -1.37 -38.19
CA GLU A 98 -22.54 -0.93 -38.99
C GLU A 98 -22.12 -0.26 -40.31
N GLY A 99 -20.94 0.37 -40.36
CA GLY A 99 -20.37 0.95 -41.59
C GLY A 99 -19.92 -0.09 -42.63
N CYS A 100 -19.63 -1.34 -42.24
CA CYS A 100 -19.16 -2.39 -43.15
C CYS A 100 -20.21 -3.47 -43.48
N ALA A 101 -21.38 -3.44 -42.84
CA ALA A 101 -22.40 -4.51 -42.97
C ALA A 101 -23.20 -4.52 -44.29
N ASN A 102 -22.94 -3.60 -45.24
CA ASN A 102 -23.64 -3.61 -46.53
C ASN A 102 -23.04 -4.53 -47.61
N LYS A 103 -21.93 -5.25 -47.35
CA LYS A 103 -21.38 -6.24 -48.30
C LYS A 103 -20.59 -7.35 -47.62
N ALA A 104 -21.22 -8.33 -46.97
CA ALA A 104 -20.70 -9.69 -46.94
C ALA A 104 -21.68 -10.69 -46.33
N SER A 105 -21.84 -11.79 -47.05
CA SER A 105 -22.65 -12.95 -46.77
C SER A 105 -22.25 -13.71 -45.49
N ALA A 106 -23.25 -14.36 -44.92
CA ALA A 106 -23.27 -15.13 -43.68
C ALA A 106 -22.12 -16.12 -43.48
N ARG A 107 -21.50 -16.10 -42.29
CA ARG A 107 -20.83 -17.27 -41.71
C ARG A 107 -21.01 -17.30 -40.18
N PRO A 108 -21.50 -18.40 -39.59
CA PRO A 108 -21.80 -18.47 -38.16
C PRO A 108 -20.52 -18.66 -37.31
N ALA A 109 -20.48 -17.98 -36.16
CA ALA A 109 -19.36 -17.98 -35.21
C ALA A 109 -19.35 -19.23 -34.30
N PRO A 110 -18.17 -19.75 -33.92
CA PRO A 110 -18.03 -20.91 -33.04
C PRO A 110 -18.23 -20.55 -31.57
N ARG A 111 -18.92 -21.45 -30.86
CA ARG A 111 -19.32 -21.36 -29.45
C ARG A 111 -18.21 -21.97 -28.59
N LEU A 112 -17.55 -21.16 -27.75
CA LEU A 112 -16.55 -21.64 -26.78
C LEU A 112 -17.22 -22.00 -25.45
N THR A 113 -17.09 -23.25 -25.04
CA THR A 113 -17.47 -23.77 -23.72
C THR A 113 -16.31 -23.59 -22.74
N ILE A 114 -16.56 -22.87 -21.65
CA ILE A 114 -15.62 -22.68 -20.52
C ILE A 114 -15.80 -23.86 -19.57
N GLN A 115 -14.71 -24.57 -19.27
CA GLN A 115 -14.67 -25.68 -18.32
C GLN A 115 -14.10 -25.17 -17.00
N GLU A 116 -14.91 -25.18 -15.94
CA GLU A 116 -14.53 -24.84 -14.56
C GLU A 116 -13.61 -25.93 -13.99
N LEU A 117 -12.48 -25.53 -13.41
CA LEU A 117 -11.63 -26.40 -12.59
C LEU A 117 -11.67 -25.92 -11.14
N THR A 118 -11.98 -26.88 -10.27
CA THR A 118 -12.18 -26.77 -8.83
C THR A 118 -10.88 -26.67 -8.04
N HIS A 119 -11.01 -26.09 -6.85
CA HIS A 119 -9.99 -25.76 -5.86
C HIS A 119 -9.19 -26.96 -5.34
N SER A 120 -7.90 -26.72 -5.07
CA SER A 120 -7.06 -27.61 -4.25
C SER A 120 -6.21 -26.75 -3.32
N ASP A 121 -6.56 -26.82 -2.04
CA ASP A 121 -5.81 -26.26 -0.91
C ASP A 121 -4.71 -27.22 -0.48
N SER A 122 -3.49 -26.73 -0.23
CA SER A 122 -2.61 -27.27 0.82
C SER A 122 -1.43 -26.36 1.14
N ASP A 123 -1.15 -26.35 2.43
CA ASP A 123 -0.17 -25.60 3.20
C ASP A 123 1.29 -25.81 2.78
N ALA A 124 2.12 -24.75 2.93
CA ALA A 124 3.46 -24.86 3.51
C ALA A 124 4.08 -23.46 3.74
N SER A 125 4.30 -23.17 5.02
CA SER A 125 5.12 -22.06 5.53
C SER A 125 6.63 -22.31 5.34
N SER A 126 7.37 -21.19 5.44
CA SER A 126 8.79 -21.07 5.81
C SER A 126 9.83 -21.20 4.70
N ASN A 127 10.18 -20.04 4.11
CA ASN A 127 11.53 -19.47 4.13
C ASN A 127 11.48 -18.16 3.31
N LEU A 128 11.81 -17.06 4.00
CA LEU A 128 11.66 -15.67 3.56
C LEU A 128 13.06 -15.09 3.41
N LEU A 129 13.28 -14.37 2.29
CA LEU A 129 14.45 -13.58 1.91
C LEU A 129 15.67 -14.36 1.40
N GLU A 130 15.67 -14.66 0.11
CA GLU A 130 16.79 -14.30 -0.79
C GLU A 130 16.44 -14.68 -2.25
N LEU A 131 17.00 -13.91 -3.19
CA LEU A 131 17.13 -14.14 -4.64
C LEU A 131 16.21 -13.36 -5.61
N ALA A 132 16.91 -12.40 -6.24
CA ALA A 132 17.01 -12.13 -7.67
C ALA A 132 15.93 -11.26 -8.36
N LEU A 133 16.36 -10.07 -8.78
CA LEU A 133 15.81 -9.34 -9.92
C LEU A 133 16.95 -8.98 -10.88
N SER A 134 16.84 -9.50 -12.11
CA SER A 134 17.61 -9.10 -13.29
C SER A 134 16.74 -8.16 -14.14
N PRO A 135 17.27 -7.13 -14.81
CA PRO A 135 16.45 -6.14 -15.50
C PRO A 135 16.04 -6.62 -16.91
N GLY A 136 14.80 -6.32 -17.30
CA GLY A 136 14.29 -6.48 -18.65
C GLY A 136 13.32 -5.35 -19.00
N ASP A 137 13.61 -4.62 -20.08
CA ASP A 137 12.85 -3.50 -20.65
C ASP A 137 11.45 -3.92 -21.13
N VAL A 138 10.38 -3.29 -20.62
CA VAL A 138 9.07 -3.21 -21.30
C VAL A 138 8.31 -1.94 -20.87
N SER A 139 7.98 -1.09 -21.84
CA SER A 139 7.06 0.05 -21.69
C SER A 139 5.59 -0.41 -21.66
N THR A 140 4.77 0.17 -20.79
CA THR A 140 3.31 -0.01 -20.74
C THR A 140 2.58 1.34 -20.87
N PRO A 141 1.36 1.40 -21.45
CA PRO A 141 0.58 2.64 -21.56
C PRO A 141 -0.26 2.87 -20.29
N SER A 142 -0.26 4.10 -19.77
CA SER A 142 -0.95 4.48 -18.53
C SER A 142 -2.06 5.51 -18.79
N VAL A 143 -3.23 5.29 -18.19
CA VAL A 143 -4.38 6.20 -18.18
C VAL A 143 -4.46 6.84 -16.79
N SER A 144 -4.32 8.16 -16.73
CA SER A 144 -4.34 8.95 -15.49
C SER A 144 -5.62 9.81 -15.41
N VAL A 145 -6.27 9.84 -14.25
CA VAL A 145 -7.34 10.79 -13.90
C VAL A 145 -7.10 11.35 -12.50
N ASP A 146 -7.17 12.68 -12.38
CA ASP A 146 -7.25 13.45 -11.14
C ASP A 146 -8.63 14.12 -11.06
N GLY A 147 -9.24 14.13 -9.88
CA GLY A 147 -10.50 14.83 -9.62
C GLY A 147 -10.65 15.20 -8.14
N ARG A 148 -10.55 16.50 -7.84
CA ARG A 148 -10.99 17.08 -6.56
C ARG A 148 -11.82 18.34 -6.87
N GLN A 149 -13.07 18.39 -6.40
CA GLN A 149 -13.83 19.64 -6.28
C GLN A 149 -14.10 19.96 -4.81
N LEU A 150 -13.93 21.24 -4.49
CA LEU A 150 -14.05 21.90 -3.20
C LEU A 150 -15.52 22.24 -2.89
N LEU A 151 -15.89 22.14 -1.61
CA LEU A 151 -17.13 22.65 -1.05
C LEU A 151 -17.07 24.18 -0.85
N GLN A 152 -18.11 24.82 -1.38
CA GLN A 152 -18.93 25.91 -0.80
C GLN A 152 -18.28 27.24 -0.37
N ALA A 153 -18.72 28.34 -1.01
CA ALA A 153 -18.65 29.69 -0.48
C ALA A 153 -20.04 30.36 -0.50
N ALA A 154 -20.35 31.09 0.57
CA ALA A 154 -21.58 31.86 0.81
C ALA A 154 -21.53 33.27 0.16
N PRO A 155 -22.65 34.02 0.08
CA PRO A 155 -22.92 34.98 -0.98
C PRO A 155 -22.76 36.44 -0.57
N TRP A 156 -22.00 37.25 -1.31
CA TRP A 156 -22.02 38.72 -1.17
C TRP A 156 -21.92 39.41 -2.55
N GLY A 157 -22.96 40.20 -2.86
CA GLY A 157 -22.87 41.46 -3.63
C GLY A 157 -22.67 41.38 -5.14
N ALA A 158 -23.78 41.45 -5.90
CA ALA A 158 -23.76 41.83 -7.30
C ALA A 158 -23.65 43.36 -7.45
N GLY A 159 -22.52 43.82 -7.97
CA GLY A 159 -22.37 45.08 -8.68
C GLY A 159 -22.56 44.85 -10.19
N THR A 160 -23.21 45.81 -10.81
CA THR A 160 -23.75 45.91 -12.16
C THR A 160 -22.84 45.58 -13.35
N SER A 161 -23.50 45.04 -14.40
CA SER A 161 -23.37 45.39 -15.83
C SER A 161 -22.17 44.86 -16.63
N GLY A 162 -22.49 44.13 -17.69
CA GLY A 162 -21.55 43.74 -18.74
C GLY A 162 -22.09 42.60 -19.62
N THR A 163 -22.87 42.98 -20.63
CA THR A 163 -23.40 42.13 -21.70
C THR A 163 -22.29 41.49 -22.55
N ASN A 164 -22.50 40.24 -22.98
CA ASN A 164 -22.21 39.64 -24.32
C ASN A 164 -22.07 38.11 -24.15
N ASP A 165 -23.10 37.35 -24.49
CA ASP A 165 -23.32 36.72 -25.80
C ASP A 165 -22.69 35.31 -25.84
N LEU A 166 -23.53 34.31 -25.59
CA LEU A 166 -23.21 32.88 -25.52
C LEU A 166 -23.93 32.17 -26.67
N SER A 167 -23.23 32.02 -27.79
CA SER A 167 -23.50 30.90 -28.71
C SER A 167 -22.20 30.42 -29.35
N GLY A 168 -21.66 29.32 -28.81
CA GLY A 168 -20.45 28.70 -29.31
C GLY A 168 -20.22 27.37 -28.61
N HIS A 169 -20.50 26.28 -29.32
CA HIS A 169 -20.26 24.91 -28.87
C HIS A 169 -18.78 24.68 -28.51
N GLY A 170 -18.48 24.71 -27.20
CA GLY A 170 -17.19 24.33 -26.65
C GLY A 170 -17.09 22.82 -26.45
N ARG A 171 -16.79 22.09 -27.53
CA ARG A 171 -16.30 20.72 -27.47
C ARG A 171 -14.89 20.76 -26.85
N LEU A 172 -14.77 20.47 -25.56
CA LEU A 172 -13.48 20.39 -24.88
C LEU A 172 -12.71 19.18 -25.43
N PHE A 173 -11.73 19.46 -26.30
CA PHE A 173 -10.71 18.50 -26.64
C PHE A 173 -9.88 18.19 -25.38
N LEU A 174 -9.83 16.91 -25.01
CA LEU A 174 -8.76 16.39 -24.15
C LEU A 174 -7.47 16.51 -24.95
N VAL A 175 -6.73 17.59 -24.74
CA VAL A 175 -5.32 17.66 -25.14
C VAL A 175 -4.58 16.78 -24.14
N PRO A 176 -3.95 15.65 -24.55
CA PRO A 176 -2.97 15.00 -23.71
C PRO A 176 -1.96 16.09 -23.35
N THR A 177 -1.58 16.23 -22.07
CA THR A 177 -0.51 17.15 -21.69
C THR A 177 0.83 16.66 -22.26
N LEU A 178 1.00 16.85 -23.56
CA LEU A 178 2.22 16.77 -24.35
C LEU A 178 3.11 18.01 -24.11
N PHE A 179 2.66 18.93 -23.26
CA PHE A 179 3.43 20.10 -22.87
C PHE A 179 4.06 19.86 -21.50
N PRO A 180 5.40 19.76 -21.42
CA PRO A 180 6.09 19.80 -20.14
C PRO A 180 5.76 21.12 -19.43
N PRO A 181 5.82 21.17 -18.07
CA PRO A 181 5.65 22.41 -17.35
C PRO A 181 6.62 23.47 -17.92
N PRO A 182 6.18 24.73 -18.08
CA PRO A 182 7.01 25.78 -18.66
C PRO A 182 8.29 25.93 -17.83
N GLY A 183 9.42 25.57 -18.44
CA GLY A 183 10.75 25.62 -17.80
C GLY A 183 11.53 24.32 -17.81
N LEU A 184 10.93 23.17 -18.16
CA LEU A 184 11.71 21.94 -18.37
C LEU A 184 12.20 21.85 -19.83
N PRO A 185 13.50 21.60 -20.07
CA PRO A 185 14.05 21.50 -21.41
C PRO A 185 13.35 20.35 -22.17
N GLN A 186 12.79 20.67 -23.34
CA GLN A 186 12.11 19.71 -24.24
C GLN A 186 13.04 18.67 -24.89
N LYS A 187 14.34 18.70 -24.56
CA LYS A 187 15.31 17.75 -25.08
C LYS A 187 15.16 16.47 -24.24
N ALA A 188 14.74 15.38 -24.88
CA ALA A 188 14.78 14.07 -24.24
C ALA A 188 16.19 13.87 -23.64
N PRO A 189 16.30 13.55 -22.34
CA PRO A 189 17.60 13.42 -21.71
C PRO A 189 18.40 12.35 -22.45
N GLU A 190 19.63 12.69 -22.86
CA GLU A 190 20.44 11.88 -23.77
C GLU A 190 20.90 10.53 -23.15
N SER A 191 20.67 10.31 -21.84
CA SER A 191 20.91 9.03 -21.15
C SER A 191 20.16 8.94 -19.81
N ALA A 192 19.81 7.71 -19.38
CA ALA A 192 19.22 7.45 -18.05
C ALA A 192 20.13 7.95 -16.91
N ASP A 193 21.45 7.86 -17.08
CA ASP A 193 22.45 8.37 -16.12
C ASP A 193 22.40 9.90 -15.96
N ALA A 194 22.03 10.63 -17.01
CA ALA A 194 21.82 12.07 -16.90
C ALA A 194 20.60 12.39 -16.03
N VAL A 195 19.49 11.66 -16.24
CA VAL A 195 18.25 11.80 -15.45
C VAL A 195 18.52 11.47 -13.98
N LEU A 196 19.22 10.37 -13.70
CA LEU A 196 19.56 9.96 -12.34
C LEU A 196 20.39 11.00 -11.60
N ARG A 197 21.40 11.57 -12.27
CA ARG A 197 22.24 12.62 -11.70
C ARG A 197 21.45 13.88 -11.41
N GLU A 198 20.60 14.31 -12.35
CA GLU A 198 19.74 15.48 -12.16
C GLU A 198 18.77 15.26 -10.99
N PHE A 199 18.14 14.08 -10.93
CA PHE A 199 17.27 13.69 -9.84
C PHE A 199 18.01 13.72 -8.50
N THR A 200 19.20 13.13 -8.42
CA THR A 200 20.01 13.08 -7.19
C THR A 200 20.37 14.49 -6.69
N VAL A 201 20.77 15.38 -7.60
CA VAL A 201 21.06 16.78 -7.26
C VAL A 201 19.83 17.50 -6.73
N LEU A 202 18.67 17.32 -7.38
CA LEU A 202 17.43 17.94 -6.93
C LEU A 202 16.98 17.36 -5.58
N TRP A 203 17.01 16.04 -5.43
CA TRP A 203 16.64 15.35 -4.20
C TRP A 203 17.46 15.85 -3.01
N ASN A 204 18.79 15.88 -3.14
CA ASN A 204 19.69 16.35 -2.08
C ASN A 204 19.48 17.84 -1.75
N LYS A 205 19.06 18.66 -2.72
CA LYS A 205 18.63 20.04 -2.45
C LYS A 205 17.31 20.05 -1.65
N THR A 206 16.30 19.31 -2.10
CA THR A 206 15.00 19.20 -1.44
C THR A 206 15.12 18.70 0.00
N ILE A 207 15.94 17.67 0.25
CA ILE A 207 16.19 17.14 1.59
C ILE A 207 16.79 18.20 2.52
N ARG A 208 17.79 18.96 2.04
CA ARG A 208 18.41 20.04 2.84
C ARG A 208 17.42 21.15 3.19
N GLU A 209 16.61 21.58 2.22
CA GLU A 209 15.58 22.59 2.46
C GLU A 209 14.49 22.08 3.42
N ALA A 210 14.04 20.85 3.23
CA ALA A 210 13.06 20.20 4.11
C ALA A 210 13.58 20.07 5.54
N ALA A 211 14.86 19.68 5.75
CA ALA A 211 15.46 19.55 7.07
C ALA A 211 15.45 20.88 7.85
N LEU A 212 15.76 22.00 7.18
CA LEU A 212 15.70 23.33 7.78
C LEU A 212 14.27 23.73 8.17
N LEU A 213 13.30 23.43 7.29
CA LEU A 213 11.89 23.71 7.55
C LEU A 213 11.33 22.83 8.69
N LEU A 214 11.72 21.56 8.76
CA LEU A 214 11.35 20.65 9.86
C LEU A 214 11.92 21.12 11.20
N THR A 215 13.17 21.60 11.22
CA THR A 215 13.77 22.18 12.44
C THR A 215 12.98 23.41 12.91
N ALA A 216 12.58 24.28 11.97
CA ALA A 216 11.75 25.45 12.29
C ALA A 216 10.35 25.06 12.78
N HIS A 217 9.75 24.02 12.20
CA HIS A 217 8.48 23.44 12.63
C HIS A 217 8.57 22.88 14.05
N ASP A 218 9.60 22.09 14.35
CA ASP A 218 9.78 21.47 15.67
C ASP A 218 10.04 22.50 16.78
N ALA A 219 10.69 23.62 16.44
CA ALA A 219 10.85 24.74 17.37
C ALA A 219 9.54 25.50 17.65
N ARG A 220 8.59 25.51 16.70
CA ARG A 220 7.32 26.24 16.80
C ARG A 220 6.18 25.49 16.10
N PRO A 221 5.64 24.41 16.69
CA PRO A 221 4.63 23.56 16.02
C PRO A 221 3.31 24.29 15.69
N GLN A 222 2.99 25.36 16.42
CA GLN A 222 1.81 26.19 16.21
C GLN A 222 1.94 27.18 15.03
N ASP A 223 3.14 27.39 14.48
CA ASP A 223 3.35 28.23 13.30
C ASP A 223 3.05 27.42 12.03
N PRO A 224 2.03 27.78 11.23
CA PRO A 224 1.69 27.03 10.01
C PRO A 224 2.70 27.25 8.87
N ARG A 225 3.56 28.28 8.93
CA ARG A 225 4.42 28.68 7.81
C ARG A 225 5.40 27.60 7.35
N PRO A 226 6.11 26.86 8.23
CA PRO A 226 7.00 25.78 7.80
C PRO A 226 6.24 24.66 7.07
N ALA A 227 5.07 24.25 7.59
CA ALA A 227 4.24 23.22 6.95
C ALA A 227 3.75 23.66 5.55
N MET A 228 3.36 24.92 5.40
CA MET A 228 2.99 25.48 4.09
C MET A 228 4.16 25.50 3.10
N LYS A 229 5.37 25.84 3.56
CA LYS A 229 6.57 25.80 2.71
C LYS A 229 6.96 24.37 2.32
N LEU A 230 6.81 23.42 3.25
CA LEU A 230 6.99 21.99 2.97
C LEU A 230 5.98 21.51 1.90
N ALA A 231 4.73 21.97 1.95
CA ALA A 231 3.74 21.68 0.91
C ALA A 231 4.16 22.23 -0.45
N ALA A 232 4.60 23.50 -0.51
CA ALA A 232 5.12 24.09 -1.76
C ALA A 232 6.33 23.32 -2.32
N LEU A 233 7.25 22.91 -1.44
CA LEU A 233 8.43 22.10 -1.81
C LEU A 233 8.04 20.71 -2.33
N ARG A 234 6.99 20.12 -1.76
CA ARG A 234 6.42 18.86 -2.27
C ARG A 234 5.85 19.06 -3.67
N ASP A 235 5.03 20.09 -3.85
CA ASP A 235 4.35 20.36 -5.12
C ASP A 235 5.34 20.69 -6.26
N SER A 236 6.52 21.25 -5.93
CA SER A 236 7.60 21.42 -6.92
C SER A 236 8.37 20.14 -7.25
N THR A 237 8.41 19.16 -6.34
CA THR A 237 9.21 17.93 -6.50
C THR A 237 8.39 16.78 -7.09
N ILE A 238 7.09 16.69 -6.77
CA ILE A 238 6.19 15.63 -7.26
C ILE A 238 6.22 15.45 -8.78
N PRO A 239 6.17 16.51 -9.61
CA PRO A 239 6.16 16.35 -11.07
C PRO A 239 7.39 15.60 -11.59
N LEU A 240 8.59 15.86 -11.05
CA LEU A 240 9.79 15.13 -11.46
C LEU A 240 9.75 13.68 -11.00
N CYS A 241 9.37 13.42 -9.74
CA CYS A 241 9.23 12.05 -9.24
C CYS A 241 8.18 11.25 -10.04
N ARG A 242 7.10 11.90 -10.47
CA ARG A 242 6.06 11.31 -11.31
C ARG A 242 6.58 11.04 -12.71
N ALA A 243 7.26 12.01 -13.34
CA ALA A 243 7.88 11.83 -14.65
C ALA A 243 8.90 10.68 -14.63
N MET A 244 9.81 10.65 -13.65
CA MET A 244 10.79 9.58 -13.51
C MET A 244 10.13 8.21 -13.32
N ARG A 245 9.05 8.13 -12.55
CA ARG A 245 8.29 6.88 -12.38
C ARG A 245 7.60 6.41 -13.66
N MET A 246 7.07 7.33 -14.45
CA MET A 246 6.33 7.01 -15.67
C MET A 246 7.26 6.69 -16.84
N ASP A 247 8.31 7.49 -17.02
CA ASP A 247 9.19 7.44 -18.18
C ASP A 247 10.38 6.50 -17.95
N TYR A 248 10.80 6.31 -16.69
CA TYR A 248 11.98 5.51 -16.30
C TYR A 248 11.69 4.61 -15.08
N PRO A 249 10.73 3.66 -15.18
CA PRO A 249 10.34 2.82 -14.04
C PRO A 249 11.49 1.95 -13.51
N SER A 250 12.40 1.49 -14.37
CA SER A 250 13.61 0.76 -13.97
C SER A 250 14.55 1.63 -13.13
N LEU A 251 14.70 2.91 -13.49
CA LEU A 251 15.56 3.84 -12.78
C LEU A 251 15.07 4.12 -11.36
N MET A 252 13.75 4.13 -11.13
CA MET A 252 13.19 4.23 -9.79
C MET A 252 13.59 3.06 -8.88
N LEU A 253 13.77 1.85 -9.45
CA LEU A 253 14.25 0.69 -8.70
C LEU A 253 15.73 0.84 -8.35
N ASP A 254 16.53 1.39 -9.27
CA ASP A 254 17.94 1.68 -9.02
C ASP A 254 18.11 2.74 -7.93
N VAL A 255 17.30 3.82 -7.98
CA VAL A 255 17.27 4.87 -6.94
C VAL A 255 16.97 4.31 -5.56
N ALA A 256 16.07 3.33 -5.45
CA ALA A 256 15.72 2.71 -4.18
C ALA A 256 16.87 1.92 -3.54
N ARG A 257 17.88 1.53 -4.32
CA ARG A 257 19.08 0.79 -3.87
C ARG A 257 20.34 1.64 -3.84
N LEU A 258 20.22 2.91 -4.20
CA LEU A 258 21.35 3.83 -4.30
C LEU A 258 21.51 4.62 -3.01
N ASN A 259 22.74 4.68 -2.51
CA ASN A 259 23.13 5.71 -1.56
C ASN A 259 23.27 7.03 -2.34
N LEU A 260 22.37 7.98 -2.12
CA LEU A 260 22.25 9.21 -2.91
C LEU A 260 23.37 10.24 -2.64
N GLU A 261 24.22 9.99 -1.64
CA GLU A 261 25.44 10.76 -1.43
C GLU A 261 26.64 10.17 -2.17
N THR A 262 26.82 8.84 -2.11
CA THR A 262 27.99 8.16 -2.70
C THR A 262 27.79 7.74 -4.15
N GLY A 263 26.53 7.63 -4.59
CA GLY A 263 26.16 7.07 -5.89
C GLY A 263 26.47 5.58 -6.02
N GLN A 264 26.71 4.87 -4.91
CA GLN A 264 26.96 3.44 -4.89
C GLN A 264 25.70 2.66 -4.52
N GLN A 265 25.58 1.43 -5.05
CA GLN A 265 24.53 0.51 -4.63
C GLN A 265 24.92 -0.08 -3.27
N GLU A 266 24.19 0.31 -2.23
CA GLU A 266 24.47 -0.07 -0.85
C GLU A 266 23.16 -0.27 -0.11
N ASP A 267 23.07 -1.38 0.62
CA ASP A 267 21.94 -1.62 1.51
C ASP A 267 22.04 -0.72 2.76
N PRO A 268 20.92 -0.16 3.24
CA PRO A 268 20.90 0.59 4.49
C PRO A 268 21.25 -0.32 5.69
N PRO A 269 21.88 0.22 6.75
CA PRO A 269 22.07 -0.50 8.01
C PRO A 269 20.76 -1.11 8.53
N ALA A 270 20.85 -2.27 9.20
CA ALA A 270 19.67 -3.02 9.65
C ALA A 270 18.74 -2.21 10.57
N ASP A 271 19.29 -1.29 11.37
CA ASP A 271 18.57 -0.41 12.30
C ASP A 271 18.11 0.92 11.68
N HIS A 272 18.52 1.22 10.44
CA HIS A 272 18.22 2.49 9.76
C HIS A 272 16.72 2.75 9.68
N TRP A 273 15.96 1.80 9.15
CA TRP A 273 14.51 1.96 8.99
C TRP A 273 13.75 1.99 10.32
N VAL A 274 14.28 1.33 11.35
CA VAL A 274 13.76 1.40 12.73
C VAL A 274 13.93 2.81 13.28
N ALA A 275 15.11 3.43 13.08
CA ALA A 275 15.34 4.82 13.46
C ALA A 275 14.45 5.79 12.68
N VAL A 276 14.27 5.59 11.37
CA VAL A 276 13.35 6.38 10.54
C VAL A 276 11.93 6.27 11.09
N ALA A 277 11.41 5.06 11.25
CA ALA A 277 10.06 4.79 11.74
C ALA A 277 9.80 5.40 13.12
N ALA A 278 10.76 5.27 14.05
CA ALA A 278 10.67 5.91 15.37
C ALA A 278 10.66 7.44 15.28
N GLY A 279 11.48 8.01 14.38
CA GLY A 279 11.59 9.45 14.16
C GLY A 279 10.35 10.10 13.53
N LEU A 280 9.46 9.33 12.88
CA LEU A 280 8.21 9.84 12.30
C LEU A 280 7.21 10.40 13.33
N ARG A 281 7.35 10.03 14.60
CA ARG A 281 6.45 10.46 15.70
C ARG A 281 4.97 10.23 15.38
N LEU A 282 4.66 9.07 14.80
CA LEU A 282 3.28 8.71 14.43
C LEU A 282 2.39 8.56 15.67
N SER A 283 1.16 9.05 15.56
CA SER A 283 0.11 8.75 16.56
C SER A 283 -0.24 7.26 16.58
N GLN A 284 -0.82 6.77 17.67
CA GLN A 284 -1.22 5.35 17.76
C GLN A 284 -2.24 4.96 16.68
N GLN A 285 -3.14 5.89 16.33
CA GLN A 285 -4.08 5.67 15.22
C GLN A 285 -3.35 5.54 13.88
N GLN A 286 -2.42 6.45 13.57
CA GLN A 286 -1.63 6.39 12.33
C GLN A 286 -0.79 5.10 12.25
N LYS A 287 -0.22 4.65 13.38
CA LYS A 287 0.49 3.36 13.44
C LYS A 287 -0.44 2.19 13.10
N ALA A 288 -1.62 2.13 13.71
CA ALA A 288 -2.61 1.09 13.39
C ALA A 288 -3.04 1.12 11.91
N GLU A 289 -3.18 2.31 11.31
CA GLU A 289 -3.47 2.47 9.88
C GLU A 289 -2.31 2.01 8.99
N CYS A 290 -1.06 2.34 9.35
CA CYS A 290 0.15 1.86 8.66
C CYS A 290 0.24 0.32 8.67
N LEU A 291 0.04 -0.30 9.83
CA LEU A 291 0.08 -1.75 9.98
C LEU A 291 -1.07 -2.43 9.25
N GLY A 292 -2.26 -1.82 9.23
CA GLY A 292 -3.38 -2.26 8.39
C GLY A 292 -3.02 -2.25 6.90
N ALA A 293 -2.36 -1.20 6.42
CA ALA A 293 -1.90 -1.12 5.03
C ALA A 293 -0.84 -2.19 4.70
N LEU A 294 0.10 -2.45 5.63
CA LEU A 294 1.11 -3.52 5.46
C LEU A 294 0.47 -4.91 5.38
N ARG A 295 -0.52 -5.21 6.24
CA ARG A 295 -1.26 -6.47 6.19
C ARG A 295 -2.00 -6.62 4.86
N LEU A 296 -2.70 -5.58 4.42
CA LEU A 296 -3.39 -5.60 3.13
C LEU A 296 -2.43 -5.80 1.96
N PHE A 297 -1.25 -5.18 1.99
CA PHE A 297 -0.21 -5.41 0.99
C PHE A 297 0.17 -6.89 0.96
N ARG A 298 0.54 -7.47 2.10
CA ARG A 298 0.91 -8.89 2.21
C ARG A 298 -0.21 -9.84 1.76
N GLU A 299 -1.46 -9.54 2.11
CA GLU A 299 -2.63 -10.31 1.65
C GLU A 299 -2.77 -10.31 0.12
N ARG A 300 -2.50 -9.17 -0.52
CA ARG A 300 -2.61 -9.03 -1.98
C ARG A 300 -1.41 -9.60 -2.73
N THR A 301 -0.21 -9.47 -2.17
CA THR A 301 1.02 -9.90 -2.84
C THR A 301 1.40 -11.34 -2.52
N GLY A 302 0.87 -11.93 -1.44
CA GLY A 302 1.12 -13.32 -1.05
C GLY A 302 0.95 -14.32 -2.20
N PRO A 303 -0.20 -14.36 -2.89
CA PRO A 303 -0.40 -15.26 -4.04
C PRO A 303 0.58 -15.01 -5.18
N ALA A 304 0.85 -13.74 -5.51
CA ALA A 304 1.77 -13.35 -6.59
C ALA A 304 3.22 -13.76 -6.28
N LEU A 305 3.65 -13.62 -5.02
CA LEU A 305 4.97 -14.06 -4.56
C LEU A 305 5.10 -15.58 -4.54
N GLN A 306 4.05 -16.30 -4.15
CA GLN A 306 4.02 -17.76 -4.20
C GLN A 306 4.10 -18.27 -5.65
N GLU A 307 3.35 -17.65 -6.56
CA GLU A 307 3.41 -17.94 -8.00
C GLU A 307 4.82 -17.65 -8.55
N ARG A 308 5.43 -16.52 -8.19
CA ARG A 308 6.81 -16.21 -8.63
C ARG A 308 7.81 -17.28 -8.22
N ARG A 309 7.71 -17.79 -6.99
CA ARG A 309 8.57 -18.87 -6.51
C ARG A 309 8.35 -20.16 -7.31
N SER A 310 7.10 -20.53 -7.57
CA SER A 310 6.81 -21.74 -8.35
C SER A 310 7.31 -21.61 -9.79
N LEU A 311 7.11 -20.46 -10.43
CA LEU A 311 7.61 -20.16 -11.78
C LEU A 311 9.14 -20.16 -11.82
N ALA A 312 9.83 -19.59 -10.83
CA ALA A 312 11.29 -19.61 -10.77
C ALA A 312 11.86 -21.04 -10.67
N LEU A 313 11.19 -21.92 -9.90
CA LEU A 313 11.54 -23.34 -9.82
C LEU A 313 11.31 -24.06 -11.15
N GLN A 314 10.18 -23.80 -11.82
CA GLN A 314 9.86 -24.36 -13.15
C GLN A 314 10.89 -23.93 -14.20
N MET A 315 11.25 -22.63 -14.23
CA MET A 315 12.30 -22.12 -15.12
C MET A 315 13.65 -22.79 -14.86
N SER A 316 14.02 -22.95 -13.58
CA SER A 316 15.28 -23.59 -13.19
C SER A 316 15.31 -25.06 -13.61
N ALA A 317 14.19 -25.78 -13.49
CA ALA A 317 14.06 -27.16 -13.95
C ALA A 317 14.17 -27.26 -15.48
N ALA A 318 13.44 -26.44 -16.22
CA ALA A 318 13.47 -26.42 -17.69
C ALA A 318 14.86 -26.07 -18.24
N LEU A 319 15.55 -25.08 -17.64
CA LEU A 319 16.93 -24.74 -18.00
C LEU A 319 17.93 -25.85 -17.65
N GLY A 320 17.67 -26.59 -16.57
CA GLY A 320 18.43 -27.77 -16.18
C GLY A 320 18.35 -28.89 -17.22
N GLU A 321 17.16 -29.17 -17.76
CA GLU A 321 16.96 -30.17 -18.82
C GLU A 321 17.68 -29.77 -20.12
N VAL A 322 17.61 -28.49 -20.50
CA VAL A 322 18.31 -27.97 -21.68
C VAL A 322 19.83 -28.07 -21.53
N SER A 323 20.35 -27.83 -20.31
CA SER A 323 21.79 -27.86 -20.03
C SER A 323 22.35 -29.27 -19.82
N GLY A 324 21.58 -30.16 -19.21
CA GLY A 324 21.98 -31.53 -18.85
C GLY A 324 22.15 -32.47 -20.04
N GLY A 325 21.51 -32.20 -21.18
CA GLY A 325 21.62 -33.02 -22.40
C GLY A 325 23.01 -33.04 -23.07
N ARG A 326 23.99 -32.27 -22.60
CA ARG A 326 25.33 -32.15 -23.20
C ARG A 326 26.47 -32.89 -22.47
N GLY A 327 26.23 -33.47 -21.28
CA GLY A 327 27.30 -33.93 -20.39
C GLY A 327 27.60 -35.44 -20.34
N GLY A 328 26.79 -36.31 -20.96
CA GLY A 328 26.78 -37.75 -20.63
C GLY A 328 27.60 -38.70 -21.53
N GLY A 329 28.33 -38.20 -22.53
CA GLY A 329 28.89 -39.04 -23.60
C GLY A 329 30.42 -39.13 -23.62
N GLY A 330 31.06 -39.46 -22.51
CA GLY A 330 32.47 -39.86 -22.50
C GLY A 330 32.65 -41.23 -23.16
N GLY A 331 32.92 -41.26 -24.47
CA GLY A 331 33.16 -42.51 -25.18
C GLY A 331 33.43 -42.34 -26.66
N GLY A 332 34.66 -41.95 -27.00
CA GLY A 332 35.33 -42.40 -28.23
C GLY A 332 34.88 -41.81 -29.56
N GLY A 333 35.62 -40.81 -30.03
CA GLY A 333 36.08 -40.72 -31.43
C GLY A 333 35.01 -40.76 -32.52
N GLY A 334 34.40 -39.61 -32.81
CA GLY A 334 33.67 -39.41 -34.05
C GLY A 334 33.01 -38.05 -34.05
N LEU A 335 33.46 -37.15 -34.91
CA LEU A 335 32.79 -35.88 -35.19
C LEU A 335 31.42 -36.17 -35.83
N PRO A 336 30.32 -35.59 -35.31
CA PRO A 336 29.30 -35.06 -36.19
C PRO A 336 29.13 -33.58 -35.88
N GLN A 337 29.88 -32.79 -36.65
CA GLN A 337 29.85 -31.34 -36.67
C GLN A 337 28.66 -30.82 -37.48
N GLY A 338 27.45 -31.16 -37.06
CA GLY A 338 26.28 -30.77 -37.83
C GLY A 338 24.99 -31.21 -37.20
N LEU A 339 24.57 -30.48 -36.17
CA LEU A 339 23.18 -30.11 -35.88
C LEU A 339 23.20 -29.39 -34.52
N ARG A 340 23.52 -28.10 -34.59
CA ARG A 340 23.29 -27.14 -33.50
C ARG A 340 21.78 -27.21 -33.20
N GLY A 341 21.42 -27.90 -32.13
CA GLY A 341 20.05 -28.19 -31.77
C GLY A 341 19.24 -26.92 -31.63
N ALA A 342 18.26 -26.73 -32.52
CA ALA A 342 17.18 -25.79 -32.30
C ALA A 342 16.49 -26.19 -31.00
N ALA A 343 16.33 -25.25 -30.07
CA ALA A 343 15.54 -25.48 -28.87
C ALA A 343 14.17 -26.03 -29.29
N ARG A 344 13.71 -27.08 -28.60
CA ARG A 344 12.39 -27.66 -28.90
C ARG A 344 11.35 -26.54 -28.81
N PRO A 345 10.50 -26.35 -29.84
CA PRO A 345 9.53 -25.26 -29.88
C PRO A 345 8.60 -25.27 -28.65
N ASP A 346 8.32 -26.44 -28.10
CA ASP A 346 7.53 -26.61 -26.88
C ASP A 346 8.14 -25.92 -25.66
N VAL A 347 9.47 -26.05 -25.47
CA VAL A 347 10.21 -25.41 -24.36
C VAL A 347 10.19 -23.88 -24.49
N VAL A 348 10.25 -23.37 -25.72
CA VAL A 348 10.19 -21.93 -25.99
C VAL A 348 8.80 -21.37 -25.67
N LEU A 349 7.73 -22.11 -26.01
CA LEU A 349 6.35 -21.72 -25.70
C LEU A 349 6.08 -21.76 -24.19
N GLU A 350 6.58 -22.78 -23.49
CA GLU A 350 6.48 -22.88 -22.03
C GLU A 350 7.21 -21.72 -21.35
N LEU A 351 8.44 -21.42 -21.77
CA LEU A 351 9.21 -20.29 -21.24
C LEU A 351 8.50 -18.95 -21.45
N LYS A 352 7.88 -18.75 -22.62
CA LYS A 352 7.08 -17.55 -22.89
C LYS A 352 5.88 -17.46 -21.95
N HIS A 353 5.16 -18.56 -21.75
CA HIS A 353 4.01 -18.59 -20.83
C HIS A 353 4.43 -18.26 -19.39
N VAL A 354 5.54 -18.83 -18.93
CA VAL A 354 6.10 -18.55 -17.61
C VAL A 354 6.52 -17.08 -17.48
N ALA A 355 7.15 -16.51 -18.50
CA ALA A 355 7.52 -15.10 -18.53
C ALA A 355 6.28 -14.18 -18.47
N ASP A 356 5.23 -14.49 -19.23
CA ASP A 356 3.97 -13.73 -19.22
C ASP A 356 3.29 -13.80 -17.84
N SER A 357 3.34 -14.96 -17.16
CA SER A 357 2.79 -15.10 -15.81
C SER A 357 3.62 -14.35 -14.76
N LEU A 358 4.95 -14.42 -14.85
CA LEU A 358 5.86 -13.65 -14.00
C LEU A 358 5.62 -12.15 -14.16
N HIS A 359 5.44 -11.67 -15.38
CA HIS A 359 5.13 -10.26 -15.66
C HIS A 359 3.82 -9.81 -15.00
N ARG A 360 2.77 -10.62 -15.08
CA ARG A 360 1.48 -10.34 -14.41
C ARG A 360 1.63 -10.29 -12.88
N SER A 361 2.37 -11.25 -12.30
CA SER A 361 2.66 -11.28 -10.86
C SER A 361 3.43 -10.04 -10.39
N VAL A 362 4.49 -9.64 -11.10
CA VAL A 362 5.28 -8.44 -10.79
C VAL A 362 4.43 -7.17 -10.93
N THR A 363 3.58 -7.11 -11.96
CA THR A 363 2.66 -5.97 -12.15
C THR A 363 1.66 -5.86 -11.00
N ALA A 364 1.09 -6.97 -10.56
CA ALA A 364 0.16 -7.00 -9.43
C ALA A 364 0.82 -6.55 -8.11
N GLU A 365 2.07 -6.96 -7.87
CA GLU A 365 2.86 -6.48 -6.73
C GLU A 365 3.11 -4.97 -6.80
N GLY A 366 3.55 -4.47 -7.96
CA GLY A 366 3.78 -3.05 -8.19
C GLY A 366 2.52 -2.22 -7.94
N GLN A 367 1.37 -2.67 -8.43
CA GLN A 367 0.08 -2.02 -8.18
C GLN A 367 -0.31 -2.03 -6.69
N ALA A 368 -0.10 -3.14 -6.00
CA ALA A 368 -0.36 -3.22 -4.56
C ALA A 368 0.52 -2.23 -3.78
N LEU A 369 1.79 -2.10 -4.16
CA LEU A 369 2.73 -1.15 -3.56
C LEU A 369 2.32 0.31 -3.83
N GLU A 370 1.92 0.66 -5.06
CA GLU A 370 1.45 2.02 -5.35
C GLU A 370 0.20 2.38 -4.54
N ILE A 371 -0.75 1.44 -4.35
CA ILE A 371 -1.91 1.66 -3.48
C ILE A 371 -1.49 1.96 -2.04
N VAL A 372 -0.48 1.27 -1.52
CA VAL A 372 0.06 1.55 -0.17
C VAL A 372 0.68 2.94 -0.12
N LYS A 373 1.53 3.30 -1.10
CA LYS A 373 2.17 4.63 -1.16
C LYS A 373 1.13 5.75 -1.24
N ASP A 374 0.11 5.59 -2.07
CA ASP A 374 -0.98 6.55 -2.21
C ASP A 374 -1.80 6.68 -0.92
N PHE A 375 -2.10 5.55 -0.25
CA PHE A 375 -2.79 5.56 1.03
C PHE A 375 -1.96 6.27 2.11
N LEU A 376 -0.66 6.01 2.18
CA LEU A 376 0.23 6.69 3.12
C LEU A 376 0.33 8.19 2.82
N GLY A 377 0.59 8.57 1.58
CA GLY A 377 0.83 9.97 1.20
C GLY A 377 -0.42 10.86 1.18
N ASN A 378 -1.60 10.30 0.91
CA ASN A 378 -2.85 11.05 0.85
C ASN A 378 -3.74 10.87 2.08
N GLY A 379 -3.54 9.79 2.85
CA GLY A 379 -4.47 9.37 3.89
C GLY A 379 -3.91 9.34 5.31
N VAL A 380 -2.64 8.92 5.49
CA VAL A 380 -2.06 8.67 6.82
C VAL A 380 -1.06 9.73 7.23
N PHE A 381 -0.10 10.04 6.36
CA PHE A 381 0.95 11.00 6.64
C PHE A 381 0.50 12.41 6.26
N ASP A 382 0.71 13.35 7.17
CA ASP A 382 0.66 14.76 6.82
C ASP A 382 1.92 15.18 6.04
N VAL A 383 1.92 16.42 5.54
CA VAL A 383 3.04 16.96 4.77
C VAL A 383 4.34 17.03 5.57
N VAL A 384 4.26 17.23 6.88
CA VAL A 384 5.43 17.31 7.76
C VAL A 384 6.02 15.91 7.93
N GLN A 385 5.19 14.89 8.13
CA GLN A 385 5.57 13.49 8.27
C GLN A 385 6.16 12.93 6.97
N MET A 386 5.60 13.27 5.80
CA MET A 386 6.17 12.86 4.51
C MET A 386 7.59 13.38 4.30
N HIS A 387 7.81 14.67 4.56
CA HIS A 387 9.15 15.25 4.46
C HIS A 387 10.08 14.77 5.56
N ARG A 388 9.58 14.53 6.78
CA ARG A 388 10.37 13.93 7.86
C ARG A 388 10.84 12.53 7.49
N CYS A 389 9.98 11.71 6.88
CA CYS A 389 10.36 10.42 6.32
C CYS A 389 11.50 10.57 5.31
N SER A 390 11.36 11.52 4.39
CA SER A 390 12.37 11.79 3.35
C SER A 390 13.72 12.22 3.94
N VAL A 391 13.71 13.12 4.92
CA VAL A 391 14.92 13.63 5.58
C VAL A 391 15.59 12.56 6.45
N LEU A 392 14.81 11.77 7.21
CA LEU A 392 15.36 10.71 8.06
C LEU A 392 15.89 9.53 7.24
N SER A 393 15.32 9.26 6.06
CA SER A 393 15.77 8.14 5.21
C SER A 393 17.12 8.41 4.54
N HIS A 394 17.53 9.68 4.42
CA HIS A 394 18.76 10.08 3.77
C HIS A 394 19.99 9.45 4.45
N PRO A 395 20.97 8.91 3.69
CA PRO A 395 21.18 9.09 2.24
C PRO A 395 20.37 8.17 1.31
N TRP A 396 19.49 7.31 1.82
CA TRP A 396 18.68 6.42 0.97
C TRP A 396 17.35 7.06 0.56
N PHE A 397 16.83 6.61 -0.58
CA PHE A 397 15.48 6.99 -0.99
C PHE A 397 14.43 6.30 -0.10
N PRO A 398 13.34 6.98 0.31
CA PRO A 398 12.35 6.40 1.21
C PRO A 398 11.69 5.14 0.65
N ASP A 399 11.83 4.02 1.37
CA ASP A 399 11.13 2.78 1.06
C ASP A 399 9.94 2.59 2.02
N ALA A 400 8.73 2.70 1.47
CA ALA A 400 7.49 2.54 2.22
C ALA A 400 7.40 1.16 2.91
N LEU A 401 7.81 0.07 2.25
CA LEU A 401 7.68 -1.27 2.84
C LEU A 401 8.67 -1.49 3.98
N SER A 402 9.89 -0.99 3.83
CA SER A 402 10.90 -1.02 4.89
C SER A 402 10.46 -0.21 6.11
N VAL A 403 9.92 1.00 5.92
CA VAL A 403 9.38 1.83 7.02
C VAL A 403 8.20 1.14 7.71
N LEU A 404 7.26 0.57 6.95
CA LEU A 404 6.12 -0.14 7.51
C LEU A 404 6.53 -1.40 8.29
N SER A 405 7.50 -2.15 7.79
CA SER A 405 8.01 -3.36 8.47
C SER A 405 8.75 -2.99 9.76
N ALA A 406 9.53 -1.91 9.74
CA ALA A 406 10.17 -1.36 10.94
C ALA A 406 9.16 -0.87 11.99
N LEU A 407 8.01 -0.33 11.57
CA LEU A 407 6.92 0.03 12.48
C LEU A 407 6.30 -1.21 13.16
N GLU A 408 6.13 -2.31 12.43
CA GLU A 408 5.65 -3.59 12.99
C GLU A 408 6.63 -4.13 14.04
N GLU A 409 7.93 -4.07 13.76
CA GLU A 409 8.97 -4.47 14.71
C GLU A 409 8.94 -3.62 15.99
N LEU A 410 8.86 -2.29 15.85
CA LEU A 410 8.76 -1.38 17.00
C LEU A 410 7.52 -1.66 17.87
N GLU A 411 6.39 -2.00 17.26
CA GLU A 411 5.18 -2.35 18.02
C GLU A 411 5.37 -3.68 18.77
N ALA A 412 5.95 -4.69 18.13
CA ALA A 412 6.25 -5.97 18.76
C ALA A 412 7.20 -5.80 19.95
N GLN A 413 8.26 -5.00 19.82
CA GLN A 413 9.20 -4.68 20.89
C GLN A 413 8.49 -3.99 22.08
N GLN A 414 7.60 -3.03 21.81
CA GLN A 414 6.82 -2.36 22.85
C GLN A 414 5.90 -3.31 23.60
N GLN A 415 5.22 -4.22 22.90
CA GLN A 415 4.36 -5.23 23.51
C GLN A 415 5.15 -6.18 24.41
N GLN A 416 6.33 -6.63 23.97
CA GLN A 416 7.21 -7.50 24.77
C GLN A 416 7.68 -6.79 26.05
N GLN A 417 8.09 -5.53 25.97
CA GLN A 417 8.50 -4.75 27.14
C GLN A 417 7.36 -4.58 28.14
N GLN A 418 6.14 -4.31 27.66
CA GLN A 418 4.96 -4.21 28.53
C GLN A 418 4.64 -5.53 29.23
N GLN A 419 4.75 -6.66 28.53
CA GLN A 419 4.56 -7.99 29.12
C GLN A 419 5.60 -8.28 30.20
N GLN A 420 6.87 -7.96 29.95
CA GLN A 420 7.94 -8.13 30.94
C GLN A 420 7.71 -7.27 32.19
N GLN A 421 7.26 -6.03 32.04
CA GLN A 421 6.93 -5.15 33.18
C GLN A 421 5.74 -5.70 33.99
N GLN A 422 4.71 -6.22 33.32
CA GLN A 422 3.57 -6.85 34.00
C GLN A 422 3.98 -8.11 34.78
N GLN A 423 4.89 -8.92 34.22
CA GLN A 423 5.43 -10.09 34.92
C GLN A 423 6.26 -9.71 36.15
N GLN A 424 7.05 -8.63 36.07
CA GLN A 424 7.83 -8.12 37.20
C GLN A 424 6.95 -7.56 38.33
N GLN A 425 5.78 -7.01 38.01
CA GLN A 425 4.84 -6.50 39.02
C GLN A 425 4.04 -7.61 39.74
N GLN A 426 4.05 -8.83 39.20
CA GLN A 426 3.37 -9.98 39.81
C GLN A 426 4.29 -10.81 40.72
N GLN A 427 5.59 -10.53 40.72
CA GLN A 427 6.59 -11.11 41.64
C GLN A 427 6.75 -10.21 42.85
#